data_AF-A0AA38Q9M3-F1
#
_entry.id   AF-A0AA38Q9M3-F1
#
_cell.length_a   1.000
_cell.length_b   1.000
_cell.length_c   1.000
_cell.angle_alpha   90.00
_cell.angle_beta   90.00
_cell.angle_gamma   90.00
#
_symmetry.space_group_name_H-M   'P 1'
#
loop_
_entity.id
_entity.type
_entity.pdbx_description
1 polymer ?
#
loop_
_entity_poly.entity_id
_entity_poly.type
_entity_poly.pdbx_seq_one_letter_code
_entity_poly.pdbx_strand_id
1 'polypeptide(L)'
;MWLPFVLTFLLLQLYQVAALKGDSQCGYLVCVNATVHHDTITYQMTARQERMGWLALGFGRRMAGSDMVVMWRNEDESLTISHRHGYDHTEPQVVEEPLRTAFLPMLQPTVWDSKLNPANTLAFSIPLDKSQWVYKPEKNGTFEPLIWAYGMTRPASPDPHTTIYGHYAAGMLLLNLEKDLPGTPPEGSINDTTLARPSQDASEERLPYTTHELIVLGHGFLVAIGMLVLLPAGALVARWTRTCTDRWFKLHKLLNYMIALPVILVGWLLGPFAVFEARASHFTDAHQISGVPILVIYLLQLSLGRYIHARRGRPNRATHAPSNIFHVCLGLVVMGAGFLQVRSGMNKWEEHTGKELSHWCHILWKVWIIALPVLYLLGLSLLKRQFYQESHGLNPSSAPKHYVALSPDEGHRSMLFNADIDLDSLPDYGYPNNTSNGLTKEAETAVPLLRRN
;
A
#
# COMPACT_ATOMS: atom_id res chain seq x y z
N MET A 1 -50.41 -54.81 -30.85
CA MET A 1 -49.79 -53.73 -31.64
C MET A 1 -49.26 -52.58 -30.75
N TRP A 2 -48.57 -52.90 -29.63
CA TRP A 2 -48.08 -51.89 -28.66
C TRP A 2 -46.74 -52.29 -28.01
N LEU A 3 -46.00 -53.27 -28.56
CA LEU A 3 -44.67 -53.64 -28.07
C LEU A 3 -43.48 -52.88 -28.70
N PRO A 4 -43.53 -52.33 -29.95
CA PRO A 4 -42.34 -51.70 -30.52
C PRO A 4 -42.12 -50.26 -30.04
N PHE A 5 -43.08 -49.64 -29.37
CA PHE A 5 -42.97 -48.27 -28.83
C PHE A 5 -42.33 -48.19 -27.44
N VAL A 6 -42.36 -49.29 -26.67
CA VAL A 6 -41.77 -49.32 -25.31
C VAL A 6 -40.25 -49.58 -25.39
N LEU A 7 -39.77 -50.27 -26.43
CA LEU A 7 -38.34 -50.56 -26.59
C LEU A 7 -37.51 -49.38 -27.09
N THR A 8 -38.10 -48.45 -27.84
CA THR A 8 -37.42 -47.22 -28.29
C THR A 8 -37.32 -46.17 -27.17
N PHE A 9 -38.19 -46.21 -26.16
CA PHE A 9 -38.11 -45.32 -25.00
C PHE A 9 -37.08 -45.78 -23.95
N LEU A 10 -36.71 -47.07 -23.94
CA LEU A 10 -35.69 -47.64 -23.04
C LEU A 10 -34.25 -47.57 -23.61
N LEU A 11 -34.09 -47.18 -24.88
CA LEU A 11 -32.80 -47.00 -25.56
C LEU A 11 -32.34 -45.53 -25.63
N LEU A 12 -33.16 -44.58 -25.19
CA LEU A 12 -32.67 -43.27 -24.74
C LEU A 12 -32.02 -43.47 -23.37
N GLN A 13 -30.88 -44.16 -23.35
CA GLN A 13 -29.92 -43.96 -22.29
C GLN A 13 -29.65 -42.46 -22.24
N LEU A 14 -29.97 -41.87 -21.09
CA LEU A 14 -29.53 -40.54 -20.69
C LEU A 14 -28.04 -40.44 -21.03
N TYR A 15 -27.70 -39.81 -22.16
CA TYR A 15 -26.39 -39.21 -22.32
C TYR A 15 -26.34 -38.12 -21.27
N GLN A 16 -25.83 -38.47 -20.09
CA GLN A 16 -25.40 -37.50 -19.09
C GLN A 16 -24.33 -36.67 -19.80
N VAL A 17 -24.71 -35.50 -20.31
CA VAL A 17 -23.74 -34.49 -20.69
C VAL A 17 -23.08 -34.10 -19.39
N ALA A 18 -21.91 -34.67 -19.12
CA ALA A 18 -21.12 -34.27 -17.97
C ALA A 18 -20.92 -32.75 -18.09
N ALA A 19 -21.37 -32.01 -17.07
CA ALA A 19 -21.15 -30.57 -17.05
C ALA A 19 -19.65 -30.30 -17.19
N LEU A 20 -19.28 -29.40 -18.11
CA LEU A 20 -17.89 -29.01 -18.28
C LEU A 20 -17.43 -28.37 -16.98
N LYS A 21 -16.30 -28.81 -16.44
CA LYS A 21 -15.76 -28.24 -15.20
C LYS A 21 -14.67 -27.23 -15.51
N GLY A 22 -14.44 -26.32 -14.58
CA GLY A 22 -13.40 -25.31 -14.75
C GLY A 22 -13.68 -24.02 -14.00
N ASP A 23 -12.75 -23.10 -14.12
CA ASP A 23 -12.85 -21.78 -13.51
C ASP A 23 -12.03 -20.77 -14.31
N SER A 24 -12.32 -19.50 -14.10
CA SER A 24 -11.57 -18.41 -14.71
C SER A 24 -11.28 -17.31 -13.71
N GLN A 25 -10.13 -16.67 -13.88
CA GLN A 25 -9.73 -15.52 -13.09
C GLN A 25 -9.06 -14.49 -13.98
N CYS A 26 -9.50 -13.24 -13.86
CA CYS A 26 -8.96 -12.11 -14.59
C CYS A 26 -8.27 -11.13 -13.65
N GLY A 27 -6.99 -10.83 -13.94
CA GLY A 27 -6.28 -9.67 -13.39
C GLY A 27 -6.34 -8.48 -14.33
N TYR A 28 -5.60 -7.42 -14.00
CA TYR A 28 -5.47 -6.23 -14.86
C TYR A 28 -4.71 -6.53 -16.16
N LEU A 29 -3.70 -7.40 -16.09
CA LEU A 29 -2.77 -7.65 -17.19
C LEU A 29 -3.03 -8.97 -17.92
N VAL A 30 -3.44 -10.01 -17.19
CA VAL A 30 -3.67 -11.36 -17.75
C VAL A 30 -4.99 -11.91 -17.23
N CYS A 31 -5.76 -12.53 -18.12
CA CYS A 31 -6.87 -13.41 -17.79
C CYS A 31 -6.46 -14.86 -18.04
N VAL A 32 -6.84 -15.76 -17.14
CA VAL A 32 -6.66 -17.20 -17.32
C VAL A 32 -8.01 -17.88 -17.16
N ASN A 33 -8.37 -18.69 -18.15
CA ASN A 33 -9.51 -19.56 -18.14
C ASN A 33 -9.03 -21.01 -18.22
N ALA A 34 -9.57 -21.87 -17.36
CA ALA A 34 -9.23 -23.28 -17.35
C ALA A 34 -10.51 -24.11 -17.51
N THR A 35 -10.51 -25.01 -18.49
CA THR A 35 -11.61 -25.95 -18.72
C THR A 35 -11.11 -27.37 -18.61
N VAL A 36 -11.79 -28.19 -17.81
CA VAL A 36 -11.47 -29.60 -17.59
C VAL A 36 -12.39 -30.45 -18.45
N HIS A 37 -11.78 -31.29 -19.28
CA HIS A 37 -12.47 -32.28 -20.09
C HIS A 37 -11.81 -33.65 -19.88
N HIS A 38 -12.52 -34.55 -19.20
CA HIS A 38 -11.99 -35.83 -18.74
C HIS A 38 -10.73 -35.64 -17.87
N ASP A 39 -9.59 -36.19 -18.28
CA ASP A 39 -8.31 -36.12 -17.58
C ASP A 39 -7.37 -35.05 -18.16
N THR A 40 -7.92 -34.09 -18.91
CA THR A 40 -7.15 -33.01 -19.54
C THR A 40 -7.69 -31.66 -19.10
N ILE A 41 -6.78 -30.74 -18.76
CA ILE A 41 -7.09 -29.34 -18.51
C ILE A 41 -6.61 -28.54 -19.71
N THR A 42 -7.45 -27.65 -20.22
CA THR A 42 -7.06 -26.64 -21.21
C THR A 42 -7.01 -25.28 -20.52
N TYR A 43 -5.82 -24.67 -20.52
CA TYR A 43 -5.65 -23.29 -20.07
C TYR A 43 -5.62 -22.37 -21.28
N GLN A 44 -6.42 -21.32 -21.22
CA GLN A 44 -6.42 -20.22 -22.16
C GLN A 44 -5.99 -18.95 -21.41
N MET A 45 -4.92 -18.33 -21.86
CA MET A 45 -4.35 -17.13 -21.28
C MET A 45 -4.48 -15.97 -22.25
N THR A 46 -4.99 -14.84 -21.79
CA THR A 46 -5.12 -13.63 -22.61
C THR A 46 -4.41 -12.45 -21.95
N ALA A 47 -3.46 -11.84 -22.67
CA ALA A 47 -2.90 -10.55 -22.27
C ALA A 47 -3.88 -9.41 -22.59
N ARG A 48 -4.20 -8.60 -21.58
CA ARG A 48 -5.17 -7.49 -21.67
C ARG A 48 -4.55 -6.17 -22.13
N GLN A 49 -3.22 -6.06 -22.12
CA GLN A 49 -2.50 -4.90 -22.63
C GLN A 49 -1.88 -5.18 -23.99
N GLU A 50 -1.63 -4.11 -24.75
CA GLU A 50 -0.90 -4.18 -26.02
C GLU A 50 0.57 -4.57 -25.81
N ARG A 51 1.16 -5.21 -26.82
CA ARG A 51 2.52 -5.78 -26.83
C ARG A 51 2.66 -7.01 -25.92
N MET A 52 2.05 -8.11 -26.36
CA MET A 52 2.33 -9.43 -25.82
C MET A 52 3.47 -10.08 -26.61
N GLY A 53 4.57 -10.42 -25.93
CA GLY A 53 5.68 -11.18 -26.48
C GLY A 53 5.58 -12.66 -26.14
N TRP A 54 5.34 -12.97 -24.88
CA TRP A 54 5.17 -14.34 -24.39
C TRP A 54 4.26 -14.36 -23.14
N LEU A 55 3.62 -15.51 -22.90
CA LEU A 55 2.82 -15.81 -21.72
C LEU A 55 3.34 -17.09 -21.05
N ALA A 56 3.34 -17.13 -19.73
CA ALA A 56 3.70 -18.35 -19.00
C ALA A 56 2.70 -18.64 -17.88
N LEU A 57 2.40 -19.92 -17.70
CA LEU A 57 1.67 -20.45 -16.55
C LEU A 57 2.58 -21.42 -15.80
N GLY A 58 2.78 -21.19 -14.50
CA GLY A 58 3.51 -22.10 -13.63
C GLY A 58 2.59 -22.77 -12.62
N PHE A 59 2.90 -24.01 -12.29
CA PHE A 59 2.15 -24.86 -11.38
C PHE A 59 2.79 -24.80 -9.99
N GLY A 60 2.15 -24.05 -9.08
CA GLY A 60 2.69 -23.76 -7.77
C GLY A 60 2.40 -22.34 -7.30
N ARG A 61 3.10 -21.92 -6.25
CA ARG A 61 2.86 -20.62 -5.57
C ARG A 61 3.92 -19.56 -5.84
N ARG A 62 5.03 -19.91 -6.47
CA ARG A 62 6.18 -19.03 -6.72
C ARG A 62 7.02 -19.57 -7.89
N MET A 63 7.91 -18.76 -8.44
CA MET A 63 8.75 -19.18 -9.56
C MET A 63 9.71 -20.31 -9.17
N ALA A 64 10.39 -20.18 -8.03
CA ALA A 64 11.34 -21.17 -7.52
C ALA A 64 10.65 -22.47 -7.05
N GLY A 65 11.02 -23.59 -7.67
CA GLY A 65 10.48 -24.92 -7.47
C GLY A 65 9.20 -25.21 -8.25
N SER A 66 8.81 -24.37 -9.22
CA SER A 66 7.61 -24.61 -10.04
C SER A 66 7.98 -24.98 -11.48
N ASP A 67 7.30 -26.00 -11.98
CA ASP A 67 7.24 -26.29 -13.41
C ASP A 67 6.32 -25.28 -14.09
N MET A 68 6.67 -24.88 -15.31
CA MET A 68 5.89 -23.91 -16.06
C MET A 68 5.89 -24.20 -17.55
N VAL A 69 4.82 -23.73 -18.18
CA VAL A 69 4.62 -23.74 -19.62
C VAL A 69 4.72 -22.31 -20.09
N VAL A 70 5.73 -22.02 -20.91
CA VAL A 70 5.92 -20.73 -21.57
C VAL A 70 5.48 -20.86 -23.04
N MET A 71 4.70 -19.91 -23.51
CA MET A 71 4.17 -19.88 -24.87
C MET A 71 4.45 -18.53 -25.52
N TRP A 72 4.77 -18.57 -26.82
CA TRP A 72 4.85 -17.37 -27.65
C TRP A 72 4.49 -17.68 -29.09
N ARG A 73 4.14 -16.61 -29.82
CA ARG A 73 3.89 -16.66 -31.26
C ARG A 73 5.14 -16.23 -32.01
N ASN A 74 5.55 -17.03 -32.98
CA ASN A 74 6.71 -16.80 -33.83
C ASN A 74 6.39 -15.83 -34.98
N GLU A 75 7.41 -15.48 -35.76
CA GLU A 75 7.24 -14.58 -36.93
C GLU A 75 6.37 -15.18 -38.03
N ASP A 76 6.41 -16.50 -38.18
CA ASP A 76 5.59 -17.27 -39.13
C ASP A 76 4.20 -17.62 -38.57
N GLU A 77 3.78 -16.98 -37.48
CA GLU A 77 2.54 -17.21 -36.74
C GLU A 77 2.42 -18.58 -36.05
N SER A 78 3.43 -19.45 -36.16
CA SER A 78 3.48 -20.70 -35.40
C SER A 78 3.57 -20.41 -33.90
N LEU A 79 3.13 -21.38 -33.08
CA LEU A 79 3.19 -21.28 -31.63
C LEU A 79 4.29 -22.19 -31.09
N THR A 80 5.15 -21.63 -30.24
CA THR A 80 6.11 -22.43 -29.46
C THR A 80 5.56 -22.67 -28.07
N ILE A 81 5.68 -23.92 -27.60
CA ILE A 81 5.51 -24.33 -26.21
C ILE A 81 6.89 -24.71 -25.67
N SER A 82 7.27 -24.12 -24.53
CA SER A 82 8.52 -24.42 -23.84
C SER A 82 8.21 -24.81 -22.39
N HIS A 83 8.53 -26.06 -22.04
CA HIS A 83 8.47 -26.54 -20.66
C HIS A 83 9.71 -26.09 -19.92
N ARG A 84 9.53 -25.44 -18.77
CA ARG A 84 10.64 -24.94 -17.98
C ARG A 84 10.46 -25.19 -16.50
N HIS A 85 11.57 -25.25 -15.78
CA HIS A 85 11.62 -25.33 -14.32
C HIS A 85 12.34 -24.12 -13.75
N GLY A 86 11.73 -23.45 -12.79
CA GLY A 86 12.35 -22.34 -12.06
C GLY A 86 13.12 -22.87 -10.86
N TYR A 87 14.45 -22.77 -10.84
CA TYR A 87 15.24 -23.12 -9.65
C TYR A 87 15.28 -21.98 -8.62
N ASP A 88 15.23 -20.75 -9.12
CA ASP A 88 15.22 -19.52 -8.33
C ASP A 88 14.49 -18.41 -9.13
N HIS A 89 14.80 -17.15 -8.89
CA HIS A 89 14.26 -15.98 -9.58
C HIS A 89 15.10 -15.57 -10.80
N THR A 90 15.83 -16.53 -11.37
CA THR A 90 16.55 -16.40 -12.65
C THR A 90 15.72 -17.00 -13.78
N GLU A 91 16.16 -16.82 -15.03
CA GLU A 91 15.49 -17.46 -16.17
C GLU A 91 15.26 -18.97 -15.92
N PRO A 92 14.02 -19.47 -16.03
CA PRO A 92 13.71 -20.88 -15.91
C PRO A 92 14.43 -21.71 -16.96
N GLN A 93 14.96 -22.87 -16.58
CA GLN A 93 15.67 -23.76 -17.49
C GLN A 93 14.70 -24.69 -18.19
N VAL A 94 14.96 -25.00 -19.46
CA VAL A 94 14.12 -25.93 -20.23
C VAL A 94 14.20 -27.35 -19.65
N VAL A 95 13.06 -28.02 -19.64
CA VAL A 95 12.91 -29.41 -19.22
C VAL A 95 12.51 -30.25 -20.43
N GLU A 96 13.40 -31.16 -20.84
CA GLU A 96 13.18 -32.05 -21.99
C GLU A 96 12.07 -33.08 -21.73
N GLU A 97 12.02 -33.60 -20.50
CA GLU A 97 11.09 -34.64 -20.08
C GLU A 97 10.26 -34.17 -18.87
N PRO A 98 9.26 -33.27 -19.09
CA PRO A 98 8.43 -32.78 -18.00
C PRO A 98 7.52 -33.88 -17.46
N LEU A 99 7.22 -33.84 -16.16
CA LEU A 99 6.26 -34.76 -15.51
C LEU A 99 4.88 -34.72 -16.18
N ARG A 100 4.51 -33.56 -16.74
CA ARG A 100 3.30 -33.36 -17.53
C ARG A 100 3.65 -32.64 -18.83
N THR A 101 3.42 -33.30 -19.94
CA THR A 101 3.65 -32.72 -21.26
C THR A 101 2.44 -31.89 -21.69
N ALA A 102 2.63 -30.58 -21.80
CA ALA A 102 1.65 -29.69 -22.44
C ALA A 102 1.68 -29.82 -23.97
N PHE A 103 0.51 -29.67 -24.59
CA PHE A 103 0.31 -29.77 -26.04
C PHE A 103 -0.69 -28.71 -26.52
N LEU A 104 -0.66 -28.38 -27.81
CA LEU A 104 -1.63 -27.45 -28.39
C LEU A 104 -3.01 -28.10 -28.49
N PRO A 105 -4.10 -27.43 -28.07
CA PRO A 105 -5.45 -27.98 -28.20
C PRO A 105 -5.82 -28.14 -29.68
N MET A 106 -6.52 -29.22 -30.01
CA MET A 106 -6.92 -29.54 -31.40
C MET A 106 -7.83 -28.48 -32.04
N LEU A 107 -8.64 -27.82 -31.22
CA LEU A 107 -9.45 -26.67 -31.61
C LEU A 107 -8.89 -25.47 -30.85
N GLN A 108 -8.60 -24.37 -31.56
CA GLN A 108 -8.30 -23.13 -30.85
C GLN A 108 -9.55 -22.73 -30.05
N PRO A 109 -9.46 -22.65 -28.72
CA PRO A 109 -10.60 -22.26 -27.92
C PRO A 109 -11.04 -20.87 -28.36
N THR A 110 -12.34 -20.70 -28.61
CA THR A 110 -12.93 -19.38 -28.76
C THR A 110 -12.58 -18.57 -27.51
N VAL A 111 -12.31 -17.28 -27.69
CA VAL A 111 -12.05 -16.42 -26.54
C VAL A 111 -13.31 -16.41 -25.67
N TRP A 112 -13.16 -16.88 -24.44
CA TRP A 112 -14.29 -17.13 -23.54
C TRP A 112 -15.04 -15.87 -23.10
N ASP A 113 -14.41 -14.70 -23.23
CA ASP A 113 -15.03 -13.39 -23.01
C ASP A 113 -14.86 -12.53 -24.27
N SER A 114 -15.97 -12.02 -24.80
CA SER A 114 -15.99 -11.18 -26.02
C SER A 114 -15.25 -9.85 -25.88
N LYS A 115 -14.94 -9.43 -24.64
CA LYS A 115 -14.13 -8.23 -24.36
C LYS A 115 -12.63 -8.47 -24.48
N LEU A 116 -12.19 -9.72 -24.57
CA LEU A 116 -10.78 -10.09 -24.64
C LEU A 116 -10.31 -10.16 -26.08
N ASN A 117 -9.07 -9.74 -26.33
CA ASN A 117 -8.50 -9.71 -27.68
C ASN A 117 -7.99 -11.12 -28.09
N PRO A 118 -8.54 -11.73 -29.16
CA PRO A 118 -8.09 -13.03 -29.65
C PRO A 118 -6.62 -13.04 -30.07
N ALA A 119 -6.09 -11.93 -30.59
CA ALA A 119 -4.69 -11.85 -31.03
C ALA A 119 -3.69 -12.02 -29.87
N ASN A 120 -4.11 -11.67 -28.65
CA ASN A 120 -3.31 -11.77 -27.43
C ASN A 120 -3.61 -13.03 -26.61
N THR A 121 -4.32 -13.99 -27.20
CA THR A 121 -4.76 -15.21 -26.51
C THR A 121 -3.93 -16.40 -26.98
N LEU A 122 -3.36 -17.12 -26.01
CA LEU A 122 -2.61 -18.36 -26.21
C LEU A 122 -3.23 -19.46 -25.35
N ALA A 123 -3.22 -20.71 -25.83
CA ALA A 123 -3.80 -21.82 -25.11
C ALA A 123 -2.96 -23.09 -25.25
N PHE A 124 -2.95 -23.89 -24.19
CA PHE A 124 -2.38 -25.22 -24.17
C PHE A 124 -3.27 -26.16 -23.35
N SER A 125 -3.17 -27.44 -23.64
CA SER A 125 -3.77 -28.52 -22.87
C SER A 125 -2.67 -29.31 -22.16
N ILE A 126 -2.97 -29.84 -20.97
CA ILE A 126 -2.04 -30.61 -20.15
C ILE A 126 -2.81 -31.65 -19.33
N PRO A 127 -2.21 -32.82 -19.02
CA PRO A 127 -2.85 -33.80 -18.13
C PRO A 127 -3.24 -33.21 -16.77
N LEU A 128 -4.43 -33.59 -16.30
CA LEU A 128 -4.95 -33.24 -14.98
C LEU A 128 -4.06 -33.87 -13.90
N ASP A 129 -3.55 -33.05 -12.99
CA ASP A 129 -2.87 -33.50 -11.79
C ASP A 129 -3.40 -32.73 -10.58
N LYS A 130 -3.87 -33.49 -9.59
CA LYS A 130 -4.43 -32.96 -8.34
C LYS A 130 -3.43 -32.93 -7.19
N SER A 131 -2.18 -33.37 -7.41
CA SER A 131 -1.17 -33.52 -6.36
C SER A 131 -0.86 -32.22 -5.60
N GLN A 132 -0.96 -31.08 -6.28
CA GLN A 132 -0.67 -29.75 -5.72
C GLN A 132 -1.91 -28.98 -5.28
N TRP A 133 -3.10 -29.57 -5.38
CA TRP A 133 -4.35 -28.88 -5.05
C TRP A 133 -4.47 -28.65 -3.54
N VAL A 134 -5.03 -27.49 -3.20
CA VAL A 134 -5.12 -27.03 -1.82
C VAL A 134 -6.59 -26.86 -1.45
N TYR A 135 -7.04 -27.57 -0.43
CA TYR A 135 -8.35 -27.33 0.14
C TYR A 135 -8.38 -26.01 0.90
N LYS A 136 -9.39 -25.19 0.61
CA LYS A 136 -9.64 -23.90 1.26
C LYS A 136 -10.95 -23.98 2.04
N PRO A 137 -10.91 -24.13 3.38
CA PRO A 137 -12.11 -24.21 4.21
C PRO A 137 -13.04 -23.01 4.03
N GLU A 138 -12.47 -21.82 3.88
CA GLU A 138 -13.21 -20.56 3.71
C GLU A 138 -14.04 -20.49 2.42
N LYS A 139 -13.68 -21.29 1.40
CA LYS A 139 -14.39 -21.38 0.12
C LYS A 139 -15.04 -22.73 -0.11
N ASN A 140 -14.93 -23.65 0.86
CA ASN A 140 -15.35 -25.04 0.78
C ASN A 140 -15.04 -25.71 -0.57
N GLY A 141 -13.78 -25.62 -1.01
CA GLY A 141 -13.37 -26.16 -2.30
C GLY A 141 -11.86 -26.40 -2.40
N THR A 142 -11.47 -27.20 -3.39
CA THR A 142 -10.06 -27.42 -3.74
C THR A 142 -9.64 -26.52 -4.88
N PHE A 143 -8.48 -25.90 -4.74
CA PHE A 143 -7.95 -24.94 -5.69
C PHE A 143 -6.57 -25.37 -6.16
N GLU A 144 -6.31 -25.22 -7.45
CA GLU A 144 -4.96 -25.34 -7.98
C GLU A 144 -4.23 -23.99 -7.83
N PRO A 145 -3.10 -23.95 -7.10
CA PRO A 145 -2.27 -22.76 -7.03
C PRO A 145 -1.48 -22.61 -8.33
N LEU A 146 -1.62 -21.46 -8.97
CA LEU A 146 -0.95 -21.15 -10.22
C LEU A 146 -0.22 -19.81 -10.11
N ILE A 147 0.89 -19.70 -10.81
CA ILE A 147 1.55 -18.42 -11.11
C ILE A 147 1.40 -18.11 -12.59
N TRP A 148 1.33 -16.84 -12.93
CA TRP A 148 1.35 -16.39 -14.32
C TRP A 148 2.44 -15.36 -14.50
N ALA A 149 2.96 -15.26 -15.73
CA ALA A 149 3.88 -14.21 -16.13
C ALA A 149 3.62 -13.82 -17.59
N TYR A 150 3.89 -12.56 -17.93
CA TYR A 150 3.93 -12.12 -19.33
C TYR A 150 5.14 -11.24 -19.61
N GLY A 151 5.71 -11.41 -20.79
CA GLY A 151 6.75 -10.54 -21.33
C GLY A 151 6.22 -9.70 -22.49
N MET A 152 6.78 -8.49 -22.63
CA MET A 152 6.47 -7.60 -23.76
C MET A 152 7.36 -7.84 -24.98
N THR A 153 8.44 -8.59 -24.81
CA THR A 153 9.43 -8.88 -25.86
C THR A 153 9.25 -10.31 -26.33
N ARG A 154 8.94 -10.49 -27.61
CA ARG A 154 8.89 -11.82 -28.24
C ARG A 154 10.29 -12.46 -28.17
N PRO A 155 10.40 -13.75 -27.81
CA PRO A 155 11.66 -14.47 -27.90
C PRO A 155 12.24 -14.47 -29.32
N ALA A 156 13.57 -14.56 -29.43
CA ALA A 156 14.27 -14.32 -30.70
C ALA A 156 14.13 -15.47 -31.72
N SER A 157 13.73 -16.66 -31.27
CA SER A 157 13.69 -17.88 -32.08
C SER A 157 12.45 -18.72 -31.75
N PRO A 158 11.93 -19.52 -32.70
CA PRO A 158 10.92 -20.54 -32.42
C PRO A 158 11.42 -21.70 -31.56
N ASP A 159 12.73 -21.82 -31.35
CA ASP A 159 13.35 -22.85 -30.51
C ASP A 159 12.89 -22.74 -29.04
N PRO A 160 12.28 -23.80 -28.44
CA PRO A 160 11.92 -23.82 -27.02
C PRO A 160 13.08 -23.51 -26.06
N HIS A 161 14.33 -23.74 -26.46
CA HIS A 161 15.55 -23.46 -25.71
C HIS A 161 16.03 -22.01 -25.79
N THR A 162 15.38 -21.18 -26.60
CA THR A 162 15.78 -19.79 -26.75
C THR A 162 15.71 -19.05 -25.42
N THR A 163 16.63 -18.13 -25.17
CA THR A 163 16.60 -17.30 -23.96
C THR A 163 15.40 -16.37 -23.98
N ILE A 164 14.67 -16.29 -22.87
CA ILE A 164 13.55 -15.35 -22.70
C ILE A 164 13.96 -14.22 -21.75
N TYR A 165 13.60 -12.99 -22.12
CA TYR A 165 13.76 -11.86 -21.22
C TYR A 165 12.82 -11.98 -20.02
N GLY A 166 13.24 -11.41 -18.89
CA GLY A 166 12.43 -11.35 -17.68
C GLY A 166 11.03 -10.79 -17.97
N HIS A 167 10.04 -11.35 -17.27
CA HIS A 167 8.65 -10.91 -17.41
C HIS A 167 8.51 -9.43 -17.08
N TYR A 168 7.59 -8.77 -17.79
CA TYR A 168 7.17 -7.41 -17.44
C TYR A 168 6.33 -7.41 -16.17
N ALA A 169 5.41 -8.38 -16.04
CA ALA A 169 4.70 -8.62 -14.80
C ALA A 169 4.41 -10.10 -14.60
N ALA A 170 4.18 -10.44 -13.34
CA ALA A 170 3.81 -11.77 -12.90
C ALA A 170 2.85 -11.67 -11.71
N GLY A 171 2.17 -12.77 -11.42
CA GLY A 171 1.25 -12.83 -10.29
C GLY A 171 0.85 -14.26 -9.96
N MET A 172 -0.09 -14.38 -9.02
CA MET A 172 -0.66 -15.65 -8.59
C MET A 172 -2.16 -15.67 -8.90
N LEU A 173 -2.70 -16.87 -9.09
CA LEU A 173 -4.12 -17.12 -9.19
C LEU A 173 -4.48 -18.49 -8.61
N LEU A 174 -5.75 -18.67 -8.25
CA LEU A 174 -6.28 -19.89 -7.64
C LEU A 174 -7.54 -20.28 -8.39
N LEU A 175 -7.50 -21.39 -9.11
CA LEU A 175 -8.66 -21.87 -9.89
C LEU A 175 -9.30 -23.07 -9.21
N ASN A 176 -10.63 -23.06 -9.09
CA ASN A 176 -11.38 -24.24 -8.67
C ASN A 176 -11.77 -25.06 -9.89
N LEU A 177 -10.92 -26.01 -10.28
CA LEU A 177 -11.14 -26.85 -11.45
C LEU A 177 -12.27 -27.88 -11.27
N GLU A 178 -12.88 -27.97 -10.09
CA GLU A 178 -14.02 -28.85 -9.83
C GLU A 178 -15.38 -28.15 -9.97
N LYS A 179 -15.36 -26.82 -10.16
CA LYS A 179 -16.56 -26.00 -10.34
C LYS A 179 -17.23 -26.33 -11.68
N ASP A 180 -18.55 -26.46 -11.66
CA ASP A 180 -19.34 -26.64 -12.87
C ASP A 180 -19.43 -25.32 -13.65
N LEU A 181 -19.10 -25.36 -14.94
CA LEU A 181 -19.29 -24.24 -15.86
C LEU A 181 -20.72 -24.26 -16.40
N PRO A 182 -21.38 -23.10 -16.54
CA PRO A 182 -22.69 -23.02 -17.18
C PRO A 182 -22.55 -23.49 -18.63
N GLY A 183 -23.15 -24.64 -18.95
CA GLY A 183 -23.09 -25.20 -20.29
C GLY A 183 -23.77 -24.29 -21.30
N THR A 184 -23.09 -23.99 -22.40
CA THR A 184 -23.74 -23.45 -23.60
C THR A 184 -24.71 -24.51 -24.12
N PRO A 185 -26.03 -24.24 -24.22
CA PRO A 185 -26.93 -25.18 -24.87
C PRO A 185 -26.52 -25.36 -26.34
N PRO A 186 -26.69 -26.55 -26.93
CA PRO A 186 -26.44 -26.76 -28.35
C PRO A 186 -27.37 -25.85 -29.19
N GLU A 187 -26.82 -25.29 -30.27
CA GLU A 187 -27.57 -24.56 -31.30
C GLU A 187 -28.82 -25.34 -31.75
N GLY A 188 -29.99 -24.72 -31.63
CA GLY A 188 -31.19 -25.24 -32.27
C GLY A 188 -32.51 -24.95 -31.54
N SER A 189 -32.96 -23.70 -31.51
CA SER A 189 -34.32 -23.34 -31.96
C SER A 189 -34.50 -21.83 -31.87
N ILE A 190 -34.65 -21.20 -33.03
CA ILE A 190 -35.24 -19.87 -33.16
C ILE A 190 -36.66 -19.96 -32.59
N ASN A 191 -36.93 -19.22 -31.52
CA ASN A 191 -38.26 -18.70 -31.25
C ASN A 191 -38.10 -17.31 -30.61
N ASP A 192 -38.40 -16.34 -31.45
CA ASP A 192 -38.62 -14.93 -31.18
C ASP A 192 -39.66 -14.74 -30.07
N THR A 193 -39.31 -14.07 -28.97
CA THR A 193 -40.12 -12.97 -28.43
C THR A 193 -39.42 -12.19 -27.31
N THR A 194 -39.49 -10.86 -27.45
CA THR A 194 -39.40 -9.80 -26.42
C THR A 194 -38.02 -9.41 -25.88
N LEU A 195 -37.49 -8.35 -26.50
CA LEU A 195 -36.47 -7.45 -25.97
C LEU A 195 -36.94 -6.81 -24.65
N ALA A 196 -36.60 -7.43 -23.52
CA ALA A 196 -36.56 -6.76 -22.22
C ALA A 196 -35.15 -6.18 -22.02
N ARG A 197 -35.05 -4.87 -22.14
CA ARG A 197 -33.88 -4.05 -21.78
C ARG A 197 -33.48 -4.35 -20.32
N PRO A 198 -32.24 -4.80 -20.02
CA PRO A 198 -31.82 -4.91 -18.64
C PRO A 198 -31.66 -3.49 -18.08
N SER A 199 -32.43 -3.19 -17.04
CA SER A 199 -32.19 -2.09 -16.14
C SER A 199 -30.75 -2.17 -15.60
N GLN A 200 -30.02 -1.08 -15.80
CA GLN A 200 -28.75 -0.81 -15.14
C GLN A 200 -29.00 -0.65 -13.65
N ASP A 201 -28.96 -1.75 -12.91
CA ASP A 201 -28.71 -1.77 -11.48
C ASP A 201 -28.04 -3.10 -11.14
N ALA A 202 -26.86 -3.31 -11.73
CA ALA A 202 -25.91 -4.27 -11.19
C ALA A 202 -25.22 -3.59 -10.01
N SER A 203 -25.77 -3.77 -8.81
CA SER A 203 -25.00 -3.62 -7.59
C SER A 203 -23.78 -4.55 -7.72
N GLU A 204 -22.59 -3.97 -7.87
CA GLU A 204 -21.33 -4.72 -7.87
C GLU A 204 -21.26 -5.59 -6.61
N GLU A 205 -21.50 -6.90 -6.75
CA GLU A 205 -21.16 -7.87 -5.72
C GLU A 205 -19.63 -7.83 -5.56
N ARG A 206 -19.17 -7.02 -4.60
CA ARG A 206 -17.75 -6.97 -4.24
C ARG A 206 -17.36 -8.34 -3.69
N LEU A 207 -16.63 -9.10 -4.50
CA LEU A 207 -16.02 -10.36 -4.07
C LEU A 207 -15.26 -10.15 -2.75
N PRO A 208 -15.44 -11.04 -1.76
CA PRO A 208 -14.81 -10.89 -0.45
C PRO A 208 -13.28 -10.91 -0.59
N TYR A 209 -12.61 -10.04 0.17
CA TYR A 209 -11.15 -9.98 0.20
C TYR A 209 -10.55 -11.27 0.79
N THR A 210 -9.47 -11.75 0.17
CA THR A 210 -8.64 -12.84 0.71
C THR A 210 -7.85 -12.38 1.93
N THR A 211 -7.36 -13.32 2.75
CA THR A 211 -6.51 -13.01 3.91
C THR A 211 -5.26 -12.23 3.51
N HIS A 212 -4.61 -12.62 2.40
CA HIS A 212 -3.45 -11.90 1.85
C HIS A 212 -3.83 -10.47 1.46
N GLU A 213 -4.93 -10.27 0.74
CA GLU A 213 -5.43 -8.94 0.37
C GLU A 213 -5.74 -8.07 1.61
N LEU A 214 -6.28 -8.66 2.68
CA LEU A 214 -6.52 -7.95 3.94
C LEU A 214 -5.22 -7.53 4.63
N ILE A 215 -4.17 -8.36 4.60
CA ILE A 215 -2.84 -8.02 5.13
C ILE A 215 -2.26 -6.83 4.32
N VAL A 216 -2.32 -6.89 3.00
CA VAL A 216 -1.82 -5.82 2.12
C VAL A 216 -2.64 -4.53 2.29
N LEU A 217 -3.96 -4.61 2.45
CA LEU A 217 -4.81 -3.46 2.79
C LEU A 217 -4.44 -2.88 4.16
N GLY A 218 -4.19 -3.74 5.16
CA GLY A 218 -3.74 -3.34 6.48
C GLY A 218 -2.39 -2.60 6.44
N HIS A 219 -1.43 -3.12 5.66
CA HIS A 219 -0.15 -2.46 5.39
C HIS A 219 -0.38 -1.05 4.82
N GLY A 220 -1.13 -0.97 3.72
CA GLY A 220 -1.40 0.29 3.02
C GLY A 220 -2.10 1.32 3.91
N PHE A 221 -3.14 0.88 4.64
CA PHE A 221 -3.92 1.75 5.52
C PHE A 221 -3.08 2.33 6.68
N LEU A 222 -2.36 1.48 7.41
CA LEU A 222 -1.57 1.90 8.57
C LEU A 222 -0.42 2.81 8.16
N VAL A 223 0.33 2.46 7.11
CA VAL A 223 1.43 3.30 6.62
C VAL A 223 0.90 4.61 6.03
N ALA A 224 -0.25 4.61 5.35
CA ALA A 224 -0.86 5.84 4.86
C ALA A 224 -1.29 6.78 5.99
N ILE A 225 -1.96 6.27 7.03
CA ILE A 225 -2.31 7.09 8.21
C ILE A 225 -1.05 7.64 8.88
N GLY A 226 -0.04 6.80 9.07
CA GLY A 226 1.24 7.21 9.65
C GLY A 226 1.89 8.34 8.87
N MET A 227 2.11 8.13 7.57
CA MET A 227 2.93 9.03 6.74
C MET A 227 2.19 10.27 6.23
N LEU A 228 0.88 10.17 5.92
CA LEU A 228 0.12 11.27 5.32
C LEU A 228 -0.73 12.05 6.33
N VAL A 229 -1.00 11.47 7.51
CA VAL A 229 -1.84 12.14 8.52
C VAL A 229 -1.02 12.46 9.77
N LEU A 230 -0.44 11.45 10.43
CA LEU A 230 0.19 11.66 11.74
C LEU A 230 1.48 12.49 11.66
N LEU A 231 2.40 12.19 10.74
CA LEU A 231 3.64 12.97 10.60
C LEU A 231 3.37 14.42 10.16
N PRO A 232 2.54 14.69 9.12
CA PRO A 232 2.21 16.05 8.73
C PRO A 232 1.46 16.81 9.81
N ALA A 233 0.51 16.18 10.52
CA ALA A 233 -0.17 16.81 11.65
C ALA A 233 0.83 17.21 12.74
N GLY A 234 1.77 16.32 13.08
CA GLY A 234 2.82 16.63 14.04
C GLY A 234 3.72 17.78 13.60
N ALA A 235 4.08 17.86 12.31
CA ALA A 235 4.84 18.97 11.76
C ALA A 235 4.07 20.30 11.79
N LEU A 236 2.78 20.27 11.41
CA LEU A 236 1.90 21.44 11.43
C LEU A 236 1.67 21.95 12.85
N VAL A 237 1.42 21.07 13.83
CA VAL A 237 1.32 21.45 15.24
C VAL A 237 2.56 22.23 15.68
N ALA A 238 3.76 21.71 15.38
CA ALA A 238 5.00 22.38 15.75
C ALA A 238 5.16 23.74 15.03
N ARG A 239 4.68 23.86 13.79
CA ARG A 239 4.77 25.10 13.02
C ARG A 239 3.81 26.17 13.54
N TRP A 240 2.56 25.82 13.78
CA TRP A 240 1.49 26.76 14.09
C TRP A 240 1.39 27.13 15.57
N THR A 241 1.82 26.24 16.47
CA THR A 241 1.56 26.43 17.92
C THR A 241 2.79 26.80 18.74
N ARG A 242 4.00 26.72 18.16
CA ARG A 242 5.27 27.00 18.88
C ARG A 242 5.35 28.41 19.47
N THR A 243 4.77 29.40 18.80
CA THR A 243 4.78 30.80 19.26
C THR A 243 3.64 31.12 20.25
N CYS A 244 2.77 30.16 20.52
CA CYS A 244 1.52 30.34 21.27
C CYS A 244 1.50 29.54 22.60
N THR A 245 2.08 28.34 22.64
CA THR A 245 2.03 27.46 23.82
C THR A 245 3.32 26.68 23.97
N ASP A 246 3.72 26.36 25.20
CA ASP A 246 4.84 25.48 25.55
C ASP A 246 4.55 23.98 25.27
N ARG A 247 3.27 23.62 25.13
CA ARG A 247 2.81 22.24 24.89
C ARG A 247 3.09 21.72 23.48
N TRP A 248 3.44 22.61 22.54
CA TRP A 248 3.70 22.26 21.14
C TRP A 248 4.67 21.07 21.01
N PHE A 249 5.72 21.05 21.83
CA PHE A 249 6.75 19.99 21.77
C PHE A 249 6.20 18.65 22.24
N LYS A 250 5.39 18.65 23.31
CA LYS A 250 4.76 17.43 23.83
C LYS A 250 3.85 16.83 22.76
N LEU A 251 3.04 17.67 22.10
CA LEU A 251 2.12 17.20 21.05
C LEU A 251 2.86 16.77 19.78
N HIS A 252 3.90 17.50 19.36
CA HIS A 252 4.77 17.11 18.25
C HIS A 252 5.44 15.75 18.49
N LYS A 253 5.99 15.54 19.70
CA LYS A 253 6.57 14.26 20.12
C LYS A 253 5.50 13.16 20.18
N LEU A 254 4.33 13.45 20.71
CA LEU A 254 3.23 12.48 20.81
C LEU A 254 2.84 11.97 19.42
N LEU A 255 2.55 12.89 18.49
CA LEU A 255 2.11 12.54 17.13
C LEU A 255 3.20 11.81 16.34
N ASN A 256 4.45 12.33 16.33
CA ASN A 256 5.51 11.76 15.49
C ASN A 256 6.21 10.55 16.11
N TYR A 257 6.29 10.41 17.43
CA TYR A 257 7.10 9.36 18.06
C TYR A 257 6.27 8.36 18.84
N MET A 258 5.32 8.80 19.66
CA MET A 258 4.55 7.88 20.50
C MET A 258 3.46 7.16 19.71
N ILE A 259 2.83 7.84 18.75
CA ILE A 259 1.70 7.30 17.97
C ILE A 259 2.16 6.89 16.57
N ALA A 260 2.80 7.77 15.79
CA ALA A 260 3.17 7.43 14.42
C ALA A 260 4.18 6.29 14.33
N LEU A 261 5.16 6.19 15.25
CA LEU A 261 6.15 5.12 15.21
C LEU A 261 5.52 3.72 15.28
N PRO A 262 4.71 3.36 16.30
CA PRO A 262 4.11 2.02 16.32
C PRO A 262 3.16 1.79 15.14
N VAL A 263 2.38 2.79 14.73
CA VAL A 263 1.47 2.66 13.56
C VAL A 263 2.24 2.37 12.28
N ILE A 264 3.29 3.16 12.00
CA ILE A 264 4.14 2.98 10.81
C ILE A 264 4.91 1.67 10.89
N LEU A 265 5.45 1.27 12.06
CA LEU A 265 6.18 0.02 12.19
C LEU A 265 5.28 -1.19 11.95
N VAL A 266 4.11 -1.25 12.59
CA VAL A 266 3.15 -2.35 12.36
C VAL A 266 2.73 -2.37 10.90
N GLY A 267 2.32 -1.23 10.35
CA GLY A 267 1.96 -1.12 8.94
C GLY A 267 3.08 -1.60 8.03
N TRP A 268 4.31 -1.13 8.25
CA TRP A 268 5.46 -1.52 7.46
C TRP A 268 5.75 -3.01 7.56
N LEU A 269 5.71 -3.61 8.76
CA LEU A 269 5.95 -5.05 8.97
C LEU A 269 4.94 -5.95 8.24
N LEU A 270 3.69 -5.50 8.08
CA LEU A 270 2.69 -6.22 7.28
C LEU A 270 3.10 -6.37 5.81
N GLY A 271 3.93 -5.47 5.27
CA GLY A 271 4.41 -5.53 3.88
C GLY A 271 5.31 -6.74 3.63
N PRO A 272 6.48 -6.86 4.29
CA PRO A 272 7.32 -8.05 4.21
C PRO A 272 6.59 -9.31 4.65
N PHE A 273 5.68 -9.23 5.64
CA PHE A 273 4.87 -10.38 6.03
C PHE A 273 3.96 -10.87 4.89
N ALA A 274 3.32 -9.97 4.14
CA ALA A 274 2.53 -10.33 2.96
C ALA A 274 3.38 -11.06 1.91
N VAL A 275 4.58 -10.54 1.62
CA VAL A 275 5.53 -11.17 0.69
C VAL A 275 5.94 -12.57 1.17
N PHE A 276 6.23 -12.70 2.47
CA PHE A 276 6.60 -13.97 3.08
C PHE A 276 5.46 -15.00 3.04
N GLU A 277 4.24 -14.59 3.38
CA GLU A 277 3.05 -15.44 3.34
C GLU A 277 2.75 -15.92 1.92
N ALA A 278 2.90 -15.03 0.94
CA ALA A 278 2.82 -15.34 -0.49
C ALA A 278 3.98 -16.21 -1.00
N ARG A 279 5.02 -16.47 -0.20
CA ARG A 279 6.29 -17.12 -0.62
C ARG A 279 6.92 -16.44 -1.85
N ALA A 280 6.71 -15.14 -2.01
CA ALA A 280 7.26 -14.33 -3.09
C ALA A 280 8.66 -13.82 -2.73
N SER A 281 9.37 -13.29 -3.72
CA SER A 281 10.65 -12.62 -3.47
C SER A 281 10.49 -11.25 -2.83
N HIS A 282 11.42 -10.91 -1.95
CA HIS A 282 11.54 -9.59 -1.37
C HIS A 282 12.38 -8.68 -2.28
N PHE A 283 12.10 -7.38 -2.23
CA PHE A 283 12.85 -6.32 -2.91
C PHE A 283 12.85 -6.44 -4.45
N THR A 284 11.75 -6.90 -5.03
CA THR A 284 11.61 -7.09 -6.48
C THR A 284 11.17 -5.83 -7.21
N ASP A 285 10.59 -4.87 -6.49
CA ASP A 285 10.07 -3.65 -7.10
C ASP A 285 10.48 -2.38 -6.33
N ALA A 286 10.36 -1.25 -7.01
CA ALA A 286 10.78 0.04 -6.48
C ALA A 286 10.10 0.40 -5.16
N HIS A 287 8.82 0.05 -4.96
CA HIS A 287 8.09 0.32 -3.72
C HIS A 287 8.71 -0.43 -2.55
N GLN A 288 9.00 -1.73 -2.72
CA GLN A 288 9.63 -2.53 -1.67
C GLN A 288 11.03 -2.00 -1.33
N ILE A 289 11.82 -1.66 -2.35
CA ILE A 289 13.18 -1.15 -2.19
C ILE A 289 13.18 0.22 -1.52
N SER A 290 12.36 1.18 -1.98
CA SER A 290 12.32 2.55 -1.45
C SER A 290 11.68 2.65 -0.06
N GLY A 291 10.81 1.70 0.30
CA GLY A 291 10.17 1.66 1.61
C GLY A 291 11.16 1.48 2.76
N VAL A 292 12.25 0.73 2.55
CA VAL A 292 13.29 0.49 3.57
C VAL A 292 14.06 1.78 3.94
N PRO A 293 14.71 2.50 3.00
CA PRO A 293 15.47 3.69 3.33
C PRO A 293 14.57 4.80 3.89
N ILE A 294 13.30 4.91 3.46
CA ILE A 294 12.37 5.89 4.04
C ILE A 294 12.12 5.60 5.52
N LEU A 295 11.91 4.33 5.90
CA LEU A 295 11.77 3.93 7.30
C LEU A 295 13.04 4.24 8.10
N VAL A 296 14.22 3.92 7.55
CA VAL A 296 15.51 4.21 8.20
C VAL A 296 15.69 5.72 8.42
N ILE A 297 15.44 6.55 7.40
CA ILE A 297 15.54 8.01 7.51
C ILE A 297 14.54 8.54 8.54
N TYR A 298 13.33 7.98 8.62
CA TYR A 298 12.35 8.33 9.65
C TYR A 298 12.87 7.99 11.06
N LEU A 299 13.47 6.82 11.27
CA LEU A 299 14.08 6.45 12.56
C LEU A 299 15.26 7.37 12.93
N LEU A 300 16.07 7.75 11.94
CA LEU A 300 17.14 8.74 12.12
C LEU A 300 16.57 10.12 12.49
N GLN A 301 15.47 10.53 11.86
CA GLN A 301 14.77 11.78 12.15
C GLN A 301 14.25 11.82 13.60
N LEU A 302 13.71 10.71 14.11
CA LEU A 302 13.30 10.58 15.52
C LEU A 302 14.50 10.64 16.47
N SER A 303 15.58 9.94 16.13
CA SER A 303 16.83 9.93 16.91
C SER A 303 17.46 11.32 16.98
N LEU A 304 17.48 12.04 15.86
CA LEU A 304 17.93 13.43 15.77
C LEU A 304 17.07 14.36 16.63
N GLY A 305 15.74 14.20 16.61
CA GLY A 305 14.83 14.95 17.48
C GLY A 305 15.12 14.74 18.98
N ARG A 306 15.37 13.49 19.38
CA ARG A 306 15.77 13.16 20.77
C ARG A 306 17.12 13.76 21.13
N TYR A 307 18.10 13.66 20.23
CA TYR A 307 19.43 14.25 20.40
C TYR A 307 19.36 15.78 20.59
N ILE A 308 18.58 16.46 19.75
CA ILE A 308 18.35 17.90 19.84
C ILE A 308 17.74 18.27 21.18
N HIS A 309 16.72 17.52 21.61
CA HIS A 309 16.04 17.78 22.88
C HIS A 309 16.95 17.55 24.09
N ALA A 310 17.71 16.45 24.11
CA ALA A 310 18.65 16.15 25.20
C ALA A 310 19.73 17.22 25.37
N ARG A 311 20.10 17.91 24.29
CA ARG A 311 21.07 19.01 24.33
C ARG A 311 20.45 20.38 24.62
N ARG A 312 19.13 20.50 24.85
CA ARG A 312 18.45 21.81 24.95
C ARG A 312 18.87 22.60 26.19
N GLY A 313 19.21 21.93 27.30
CA GLY A 313 19.59 22.57 28.56
C GLY A 313 21.10 22.82 28.74
N ARG A 314 21.92 22.68 27.69
CA ARG A 314 23.37 22.91 27.81
C ARG A 314 23.69 24.41 27.73
N PRO A 315 24.63 24.91 28.57
CA PRO A 315 25.08 26.30 28.49
C PRO A 315 25.72 26.59 27.13
N ASN A 316 25.62 27.84 26.66
CA ASN A 316 26.21 28.35 25.41
C ASN A 316 25.75 27.66 24.11
N ARG A 317 24.57 27.02 24.12
CA ARG A 317 24.01 26.45 22.89
C ARG A 317 23.50 27.56 21.96
N ALA A 318 23.96 27.53 20.70
CA ALA A 318 23.39 28.37 19.65
C ALA A 318 21.88 28.12 19.47
N THR A 319 21.08 29.20 19.49
CA THR A 319 19.62 29.19 19.31
C THR A 319 19.20 28.43 18.05
N HIS A 320 19.97 28.58 16.96
CA HIS A 320 19.78 27.90 15.68
C HIS A 320 20.95 26.97 15.34
N ALA A 321 21.26 26.02 16.22
CA ALA A 321 22.27 25.00 15.92
C ALA A 321 21.96 24.28 14.58
N PRO A 322 22.97 23.98 13.74
CA PRO A 322 22.76 23.33 12.44
C PRO A 322 21.91 22.05 12.49
N SER A 323 21.98 21.30 13.60
CA SER A 323 21.16 20.11 13.84
C SER A 323 19.65 20.41 13.77
N ASN A 324 19.22 21.59 14.25
CA ASN A 324 17.81 21.98 14.24
C ASN A 324 17.32 22.25 12.82
N ILE A 325 18.14 22.90 11.99
CA ILE A 325 17.84 23.14 10.58
C ILE A 325 17.79 21.81 9.83
N PHE A 326 18.80 20.96 10.04
CA PHE A 326 18.86 19.64 9.45
C PHE A 326 17.64 18.78 9.81
N HIS A 327 17.19 18.82 11.08
CA HIS A 327 15.97 18.13 11.51
C HIS A 327 14.71 18.60 10.76
N VAL A 328 14.58 19.91 10.51
CA VAL A 328 13.44 20.42 9.74
C VAL A 328 13.52 19.94 8.29
N CYS A 329 14.68 20.09 7.63
CA CYS A 329 14.86 19.68 6.24
C CYS A 329 14.65 18.17 6.05
N LEU A 330 15.27 17.35 6.91
CA LEU A 330 15.13 15.90 6.86
C LEU A 330 13.68 15.46 7.09
N GLY A 331 12.97 16.12 8.02
CA GLY A 331 11.55 15.87 8.26
C GLY A 331 10.67 16.16 7.05
N LEU A 332 10.93 17.26 6.33
CA LEU A 332 10.23 17.58 5.07
C LEU A 332 10.50 16.54 3.98
N VAL A 333 11.75 16.07 3.87
CA VAL A 333 12.12 15.01 2.92
C VAL A 333 11.39 13.70 3.24
N VAL A 334 11.34 13.29 4.52
CA VAL A 334 10.60 12.07 4.93
C VAL A 334 9.13 12.17 4.58
N MET A 335 8.49 13.32 4.86
CA MET A 335 7.08 13.52 4.51
C MET A 335 6.86 13.48 3.00
N GLY A 336 7.68 14.18 2.22
CA GLY A 336 7.59 14.16 0.75
C GLY A 336 7.78 12.77 0.16
N ALA A 337 8.79 12.04 0.63
CA ALA A 337 9.02 10.65 0.24
C ALA A 337 7.84 9.74 0.64
N GLY A 338 7.24 9.97 1.82
CA GLY A 338 6.03 9.26 2.27
C GLY A 338 4.85 9.41 1.30
N PHE A 339 4.61 10.60 0.76
CA PHE A 339 3.57 10.82 -0.24
C PHE A 339 3.79 10.01 -1.52
N LEU A 340 5.03 10.01 -2.03
CA LEU A 340 5.40 9.24 -3.21
C LEU A 340 5.31 7.73 -2.95
N GLN A 341 5.73 7.29 -1.76
CA GLN A 341 5.67 5.90 -1.35
C GLN A 341 4.24 5.38 -1.28
N VAL A 342 3.32 6.14 -0.70
CA VAL A 342 1.90 5.77 -0.64
C VAL A 342 1.27 5.75 -2.04
N ARG A 343 1.63 6.70 -2.92
CA ARG A 343 1.17 6.67 -4.31
C ARG A 343 1.64 5.42 -5.04
N SER A 344 2.92 5.09 -4.90
CA SER A 344 3.50 3.87 -5.47
C SER A 344 2.81 2.61 -4.94
N GLY A 345 2.51 2.56 -3.64
CA GLY A 345 1.79 1.43 -3.03
C GLY A 345 0.36 1.25 -3.55
N MET A 346 -0.38 2.35 -3.76
CA MET A 346 -1.71 2.30 -4.39
C MET A 346 -1.64 1.72 -5.81
N ASN A 347 -0.67 2.15 -6.62
CA ASN A 347 -0.48 1.59 -7.96
C ASN A 347 -0.13 0.09 -7.90
N LYS A 348 0.73 -0.31 -6.94
CA LYS A 348 1.11 -1.72 -6.76
C LYS A 348 -0.08 -2.59 -6.36
N TRP A 349 -1.00 -2.07 -5.54
CA TRP A 349 -2.25 -2.77 -5.25
C TRP A 349 -3.05 -3.08 -6.52
N GLU A 350 -3.25 -2.08 -7.39
CA GLU A 350 -4.00 -2.24 -8.64
C GLU A 350 -3.31 -3.23 -9.59
N GLU A 351 -1.99 -3.14 -9.70
CA GLU A 351 -1.16 -4.03 -10.53
C GLU A 351 -1.28 -5.51 -10.09
N HIS A 352 -1.24 -5.78 -8.78
CA HIS A 352 -1.21 -7.14 -8.26
C HIS A 352 -2.60 -7.76 -8.07
N THR A 353 -3.60 -6.96 -7.72
CA THR A 353 -4.96 -7.46 -7.42
C THR A 353 -5.91 -7.32 -8.60
N GLY A 354 -5.61 -6.43 -9.55
CA GLY A 354 -6.56 -6.03 -10.60
C GLY A 354 -7.79 -5.29 -10.10
N LYS A 355 -7.86 -4.99 -8.80
CA LYS A 355 -8.94 -4.24 -8.16
C LYS A 355 -8.53 -2.79 -8.03
N GLU A 356 -9.29 -1.89 -8.64
CA GLU A 356 -9.08 -0.46 -8.39
C GLU A 356 -9.28 -0.14 -6.91
N LEU A 357 -8.33 0.62 -6.35
CA LEU A 357 -8.54 1.21 -5.04
C LEU A 357 -9.69 2.20 -5.16
N SER A 358 -10.42 2.35 -4.07
CA SER A 358 -11.58 3.22 -4.14
C SER A 358 -11.20 4.66 -4.51
N HIS A 359 -11.98 5.24 -5.41
CA HIS A 359 -11.71 6.52 -6.06
C HIS A 359 -11.42 7.66 -5.05
N TRP A 360 -12.07 7.65 -3.88
CA TRP A 360 -11.85 8.66 -2.83
C TRP A 360 -10.42 8.65 -2.29
N CYS A 361 -9.71 7.52 -2.28
CA CYS A 361 -8.31 7.43 -1.82
C CYS A 361 -7.40 8.28 -2.72
N HIS A 362 -7.61 8.24 -4.03
CA HIS A 362 -6.84 9.04 -4.98
C HIS A 362 -7.18 10.52 -4.89
N ILE A 363 -8.46 10.88 -4.71
CA ILE A 363 -8.87 12.27 -4.47
C ILE A 363 -8.20 12.80 -3.21
N LEU A 364 -8.30 12.05 -2.11
CA LEU A 364 -7.73 12.42 -0.82
C LEU A 364 -6.22 12.65 -0.93
N TRP A 365 -5.49 11.75 -1.61
CA TRP A 365 -4.06 11.91 -1.85
C TRP A 365 -3.74 13.19 -2.66
N LYS A 366 -4.47 13.44 -3.75
CA LYS A 366 -4.30 14.63 -4.61
C LYS A 366 -4.57 15.94 -3.86
N VAL A 367 -5.58 15.95 -3.00
CA VAL A 367 -5.88 17.13 -2.17
C VAL A 367 -4.78 17.33 -1.14
N TRP A 368 -4.36 16.27 -0.44
CA TRP A 368 -3.39 16.39 0.65
C TRP A 368 -1.99 16.76 0.22
N ILE A 369 -1.53 16.27 -0.94
CA ILE A 369 -0.20 16.62 -1.47
C ILE A 369 -0.08 18.11 -1.79
N ILE A 370 -1.20 18.81 -1.97
CA ILE A 370 -1.24 20.27 -2.17
C ILE A 370 -1.52 21.00 -0.85
N ALA A 371 -2.54 20.57 -0.11
CA ALA A 371 -3.02 21.26 1.07
C ALA A 371 -1.98 21.29 2.20
N LEU A 372 -1.26 20.19 2.47
CA LEU A 372 -0.28 20.14 3.57
C LEU A 372 0.92 21.06 3.33
N PRO A 373 1.56 21.06 2.14
CA PRO A 373 2.61 22.05 1.85
C PRO A 373 2.12 23.49 1.97
N VAL A 374 0.93 23.81 1.44
CA VAL A 374 0.36 25.16 1.55
C VAL A 374 0.18 25.57 3.02
N LEU A 375 -0.45 24.71 3.84
CA LEU A 375 -0.63 24.97 5.27
C LEU A 375 0.71 25.12 6.01
N TYR A 376 1.73 24.34 5.63
CA TYR A 376 3.05 24.45 6.23
C TYR A 376 3.74 25.76 5.86
N LEU A 377 3.66 26.16 4.58
CA LEU A 377 4.24 27.41 4.07
C LEU A 377 3.54 28.65 4.66
N LEU A 378 2.20 28.64 4.76
CA LEU A 378 1.45 29.70 5.43
C LEU A 378 1.90 29.88 6.89
N GLY A 379 2.20 28.78 7.58
CA GLY A 379 2.73 28.81 8.94
C GLY A 379 4.13 29.45 9.05
N LEU A 380 4.88 29.61 7.95
CA LEU A 380 6.15 30.35 7.96
C LEU A 380 5.95 31.85 8.19
N SER A 381 4.74 32.39 7.99
CA SER A 381 4.40 33.76 8.38
C SER A 381 4.65 34.04 9.87
N LEU A 382 4.58 33.00 10.72
CA LEU A 382 4.85 33.07 12.16
C LEU A 382 6.34 33.16 12.51
N LEU A 383 7.26 32.99 11.55
CA LEU A 383 8.71 33.05 11.81
C LEU A 383 9.15 34.41 12.36
N LYS A 384 8.57 35.52 11.86
CA LYS A 384 8.87 36.86 12.38
C LYS A 384 8.57 36.96 13.88
N ARG A 385 7.39 36.46 14.28
CA ARG A 385 6.99 36.39 15.69
C ARG A 385 7.89 35.46 16.49
N GLN A 386 8.26 34.31 15.92
CA GLN A 386 9.16 33.35 16.58
C GLN A 386 10.53 33.98 16.87
N PHE A 387 11.16 34.61 15.88
CA PHE A 387 12.47 35.24 16.05
C PHE A 387 12.43 36.41 17.05
N TYR A 388 11.35 37.20 17.04
CA TYR A 388 11.15 38.25 18.04
C TYR A 388 11.06 37.68 19.47
N GLN A 389 10.30 36.61 19.67
CA GLN A 389 10.19 35.95 20.98
C GLN A 389 11.51 35.34 21.43
N GLU A 390 12.31 34.78 20.51
CA GLU A 390 13.60 34.18 20.83
C GLU A 390 14.66 35.23 21.17
N SER A 391 14.68 36.38 20.48
CA SER A 391 15.65 37.46 20.77
C SER A 391 15.39 38.18 22.10
N HIS A 392 14.13 38.23 22.56
CA HIS A 392 13.74 38.88 23.82
C HIS A 392 13.54 37.89 24.97
N GLY A 393 13.84 36.60 24.78
CA GLY A 393 13.62 35.57 25.81
C GLY A 393 12.15 35.29 26.15
N LEU A 394 11.20 35.85 25.39
CA LEU A 394 9.74 35.74 25.58
C LEU A 394 9.15 34.43 25.02
N ASN A 395 9.99 33.48 24.64
CA ASN A 395 9.53 32.22 24.08
C ASN A 395 8.74 31.46 25.17
N PRO A 396 7.48 31.05 24.94
CA PRO A 396 6.68 30.33 25.92
C PRO A 396 7.35 29.01 26.36
N SER A 397 8.26 28.47 25.55
CA SER A 397 9.03 27.28 25.86
C SER A 397 10.30 27.54 26.69
N SER A 398 10.67 28.81 26.90
CA SER A 398 11.90 29.26 27.56
C SER A 398 11.65 30.19 28.75
N ALA A 399 10.43 30.72 28.90
CA ALA A 399 10.03 31.53 30.05
C ALA A 399 10.28 30.74 31.35
N PRO A 400 11.17 31.20 32.24
CA PRO A 400 11.33 30.58 33.54
C PRO A 400 9.99 30.72 34.26
N LYS A 401 9.50 29.62 34.87
CA LYS A 401 8.31 29.66 35.73
C LYS A 401 8.45 30.63 36.94
N HIS A 402 9.64 31.20 37.15
CA HIS A 402 9.99 32.13 38.22
C HIS A 402 10.94 33.25 37.74
N TYR A 403 10.64 33.95 36.64
CA TYR A 403 11.32 35.21 36.36
C TYR A 403 10.31 36.35 36.40
N VAL A 404 10.20 36.98 37.58
CA VAL A 404 9.67 38.34 37.69
C VAL A 404 10.80 39.23 37.21
N ALA A 405 10.65 39.79 36.01
CA ALA A 405 11.50 40.87 35.58
C ALA A 405 11.20 42.06 36.50
N LEU A 406 12.04 42.31 37.50
CA LEU A 406 12.14 43.64 38.08
C LEU A 406 12.69 44.53 36.97
N SER A 407 11.85 45.46 36.50
CA SER A 407 12.26 46.50 35.57
C SER A 407 13.51 47.20 36.12
N PRO A 408 14.57 47.43 35.32
CA PRO A 408 15.55 48.44 35.67
C PRO A 408 14.89 49.78 35.38
N ASP A 409 14.18 50.33 36.37
CA ASP A 409 13.71 51.70 36.30
C ASP A 409 14.89 52.64 36.56
N GLU A 410 15.70 52.88 35.53
CA GLU A 410 16.54 54.07 35.50
C GLU A 410 15.64 55.28 35.23
N GLY A 411 15.22 55.89 36.33
CA GLY A 411 15.01 57.32 36.40
C GLY A 411 13.61 57.79 36.05
N HIS A 412 12.68 57.68 37.00
CA HIS A 412 11.79 58.79 37.33
C HIS A 412 11.69 58.95 38.86
N ARG A 413 12.30 60.03 39.33
CA ARG A 413 12.25 60.50 40.71
C ARG A 413 10.82 60.99 40.99
N SER A 414 9.98 60.16 41.59
CA SER A 414 8.69 60.60 42.13
C SER A 414 8.79 60.71 43.65
N MET A 415 8.75 61.95 44.13
CA MET A 415 8.55 62.31 45.53
C MET A 415 7.26 61.67 46.04
N LEU A 416 7.31 60.99 47.18
CA LEU A 416 6.37 61.13 48.31
C LEU A 416 6.64 60.03 49.35
N PHE A 417 6.67 60.46 50.61
CA PHE A 417 6.96 59.72 51.85
C PHE A 417 8.44 59.54 52.21
N ASN A 418 8.96 60.57 52.88
CA ASN A 418 9.96 60.38 53.94
C ASN A 418 9.34 59.53 55.05
N ALA A 419 9.96 58.40 55.34
CA ALA A 419 9.95 57.83 56.68
C ALA A 419 11.41 57.49 56.99
N ASP A 420 11.99 58.25 57.92
CA ASP A 420 13.28 57.93 58.53
C ASP A 420 13.21 56.51 59.12
N ILE A 421 14.15 55.66 58.72
CA ILE A 421 14.43 54.42 59.43
C ILE A 421 15.94 54.36 59.63
N ASP A 422 16.33 54.64 60.88
CA ASP A 422 17.63 54.27 61.44
C ASP A 422 17.91 52.78 61.20
N LEU A 423 19.08 52.50 60.66
CA LEU A 423 19.71 51.19 60.76
C LEU A 423 19.99 50.91 62.24
N ASP A 424 19.53 49.78 62.77
CA ASP A 424 20.41 48.75 63.33
C ASP A 424 19.63 47.56 63.90
N SER A 425 20.27 46.39 63.86
CA SER A 425 19.96 45.11 64.53
C SER A 425 19.08 44.07 63.80
N LEU A 426 19.79 43.12 63.17
CA LEU A 426 19.42 41.70 62.99
C LEU A 426 19.04 41.04 64.34
N PRO A 427 18.20 39.96 64.40
CA PRO A 427 18.59 38.64 63.88
C PRO A 427 17.48 37.67 63.37
N ASP A 428 17.95 36.73 62.54
CA ASP A 428 17.71 35.27 62.46
C ASP A 428 16.31 34.62 62.64
N TYR A 429 16.15 33.52 61.88
CA TYR A 429 15.21 32.39 61.89
C TYR A 429 13.91 32.41 61.08
N GLY A 430 13.78 31.36 60.25
CA GLY A 430 12.53 30.62 60.06
C GLY A 430 12.07 30.41 58.62
N TYR A 431 12.26 29.21 58.08
CA TYR A 431 11.37 28.68 57.02
C TYR A 431 9.97 28.47 57.61
N PRO A 432 8.90 28.77 56.84
CA PRO A 432 7.88 27.75 56.69
C PRO A 432 7.19 27.65 55.32
N ASN A 433 6.80 26.41 55.02
CA ASN A 433 5.70 25.88 54.21
C ASN A 433 4.81 26.80 53.34
N ASN A 434 4.79 26.45 52.05
CA ASN A 434 3.62 25.95 51.30
C ASN A 434 2.21 26.41 51.73
N THR A 435 1.65 27.38 51.01
CA THR A 435 0.20 27.52 50.79
C THR A 435 -0.10 28.08 49.41
N SER A 436 -0.97 27.37 48.70
CA SER A 436 -1.61 27.72 47.44
C SER A 436 -2.72 28.77 47.61
N ASN A 437 -2.97 29.48 46.51
CA ASN A 437 -4.16 30.26 46.15
C ASN A 437 -4.13 31.77 46.44
N GLY A 438 -4.27 32.53 45.35
CA GLY A 438 -4.82 33.88 45.34
C GLY A 438 -3.88 34.92 44.77
N LEU A 439 -3.88 35.08 43.44
CA LEU A 439 -3.65 36.35 42.73
C LEU A 439 -3.62 36.10 41.21
N THR A 440 -4.77 35.76 40.65
CA THR A 440 -5.03 35.86 39.20
C THR A 440 -6.15 36.86 39.01
N LYS A 441 -5.82 38.12 38.69
CA LYS A 441 -6.64 39.01 37.82
C LYS A 441 -6.13 40.42 37.51
N GLU A 442 -4.95 40.87 37.94
CA GLU A 442 -4.57 42.29 37.73
C GLU A 442 -3.31 42.57 36.88
N ALA A 443 -2.77 41.58 36.16
CA ALA A 443 -1.59 41.79 35.30
C ALA A 443 -1.88 41.77 33.78
N GLU A 444 -3.14 41.81 33.35
CA GLU A 444 -3.51 41.73 31.92
C GLU A 444 -3.68 43.09 31.20
N THR A 445 -3.41 44.23 31.84
CA THR A 445 -3.80 45.56 31.30
C THR A 445 -2.66 46.51 30.90
N ALA A 446 -1.40 46.09 30.85
CA ALA A 446 -0.28 47.01 30.61
C ALA A 446 0.65 46.63 29.44
N VAL A 447 0.13 46.25 28.25
CA VAL A 447 0.94 46.25 27.00
C VAL A 447 0.06 46.55 25.76
N PRO A 448 0.22 47.70 25.06
CA PRO A 448 -0.63 48.10 23.94
C PRO A 448 -0.44 47.37 22.59
N LEU A 449 0.06 46.13 22.55
CA LEU A 449 0.38 45.43 21.29
C LEU A 449 -0.26 44.04 21.10
N LEU A 450 -1.26 43.69 21.93
CA LEU A 450 -2.05 42.46 21.79
C LEU A 450 -3.51 42.72 21.41
N ARG A 451 -3.78 43.62 20.45
CA ARG A 451 -5.10 43.63 19.79
C ARG A 451 -5.09 42.64 18.63
N ARG A 452 -5.86 41.55 18.81
CA ARG A 452 -6.40 40.70 17.73
C ARG A 452 -7.17 41.59 16.76
N ASN A 453 -6.79 41.56 15.49
CA ASN A 453 -7.73 41.55 14.37
C ASN A 453 -7.59 40.18 13.69
#